data_AF-A0A0A2KL34-F1
#
_entry.id   AF-A0A0A2KL34-F1
#
_cell.length_a   1.000
_cell.length_b   1.000
_cell.length_c   1.000
_cell.angle_alpha   90.00
_cell.angle_beta   90.00
_cell.angle_gamma   90.00
#
_symmetry.space_group_name_H-M   'P 1'
#
loop_
_entity.id
_entity.type
_entity.pdbx_description
1 polymer ?
#
loop_
_entity_poly.entity_id
_entity_poly.type
_entity_poly.pdbx_seq_one_letter_code
_entity_poly.pdbx_strand_id
1 'polypeptide(L)'
;MAFRRPLTLSLGSASQLSSAAATARSRAAALPRFTSIRASSSSTSALAYKALHRRSPLPLPVSDASPQWDAPTAVSSILYETPMAPSNPPKRHILNCLVQNEPGVLSRVSGILAARGFNIDSLVVCNTEVEDLSRMTIVLQGQDGVVEQARRQLDDLVPVWAVLDYTDSALVQRELLLAKVSILGPEFFEELLQHHREITTSPDSPDHKHTTLDQTAQQYHPRHLPQSQALRHKHEHLDAITRLTHQFGGKILDISTNNCIVEVSAKPFRIDSFLKLIGPFGILESTRTGLMALPRSPLGEPSEEIEKDAADVVDASTLPPG
;
A
#
# COMPACT_ATOMS: atom_id res chain seq x y z
N MET A 1 -15.96 -31.72 -20.55
CA MET A 1 -17.33 -32.04 -21.04
C MET A 1 -18.30 -30.98 -20.53
N ALA A 2 -19.30 -30.61 -21.35
CA ALA A 2 -20.32 -29.55 -21.17
C ALA A 2 -19.82 -28.10 -21.31
N PHE A 3 -19.67 -27.55 -22.53
CA PHE A 3 -20.68 -26.87 -23.39
C PHE A 3 -21.47 -25.72 -22.72
N ARG A 4 -21.20 -24.48 -23.16
CA ARG A 4 -22.24 -23.60 -23.76
C ARG A 4 -21.65 -22.44 -24.58
N ARG A 5 -22.37 -22.15 -25.67
CA ARG A 5 -22.01 -21.40 -26.89
C ARG A 5 -22.10 -19.86 -26.76
N PRO A 6 -21.46 -19.10 -27.67
CA PRO A 6 -21.52 -17.64 -27.75
C PRO A 6 -22.75 -17.16 -28.55
N LEU A 7 -23.35 -16.04 -28.16
CA LEU A 7 -24.40 -15.36 -28.93
C LEU A 7 -23.80 -14.31 -29.87
N THR A 8 -24.03 -14.51 -31.16
CA THR A 8 -23.65 -13.64 -32.27
C THR A 8 -24.71 -12.56 -32.50
N LEU A 9 -24.28 -11.31 -32.61
CA LEU A 9 -25.06 -10.16 -33.08
C LEU A 9 -25.36 -10.30 -34.58
N SER A 10 -26.64 -10.17 -34.96
CA SER A 10 -27.09 -10.07 -36.35
C SER A 10 -27.69 -8.69 -36.59
N LEU A 11 -27.11 -7.95 -37.54
CA LEU A 11 -27.73 -6.80 -38.20
C LEU A 11 -28.95 -7.26 -39.01
N GLY A 12 -29.96 -6.39 -39.13
CA GLY A 12 -31.10 -6.59 -40.02
C GLY A 12 -32.09 -5.44 -39.95
N SER A 13 -32.02 -4.57 -40.94
CA SER A 13 -32.77 -3.34 -41.12
C SER A 13 -34.17 -3.52 -41.75
N ALA A 14 -35.08 -2.64 -41.32
CA ALA A 14 -36.03 -1.84 -42.11
C ALA A 14 -37.44 -2.37 -42.52
N SER A 15 -38.37 -1.41 -42.34
CA SER A 15 -39.67 -1.13 -43.00
C SER A 15 -40.96 -1.62 -42.32
N GLN A 16 -41.71 -0.70 -41.69
CA GLN A 16 -42.93 0.02 -42.19
C GLN A 16 -44.23 -0.79 -41.88
N LEU A 17 -45.40 -0.29 -41.46
CA LEU A 17 -46.04 1.01 -41.19
C LEU A 17 -47.37 0.71 -40.43
N SER A 18 -47.89 1.69 -39.69
CA SER A 18 -49.29 1.95 -39.23
C SER A 18 -49.38 2.19 -37.71
N SER A 19 -49.43 3.43 -37.23
CA SER A 19 -50.56 4.39 -37.15
C SER A 19 -51.70 3.98 -36.20
N ALA A 20 -51.60 4.41 -34.94
CA ALA A 20 -52.76 4.88 -34.16
C ALA A 20 -52.28 5.82 -33.04
N ALA A 21 -52.85 7.01 -33.00
CA ALA A 21 -52.46 8.12 -32.16
C ALA A 21 -52.93 7.97 -30.71
N ALA A 22 -52.03 8.25 -29.76
CA ALA A 22 -52.38 8.59 -28.38
C ALA A 22 -51.63 9.87 -27.99
N THR A 23 -52.39 10.93 -27.78
CA THR A 23 -51.98 12.30 -27.47
C THR A 23 -51.38 12.39 -26.06
N ALA A 24 -50.05 12.34 -25.96
CA ALA A 24 -49.33 12.76 -24.75
C ALA A 24 -49.03 14.27 -24.83
N ARG A 25 -49.67 15.05 -23.97
CA ARG A 25 -49.42 16.48 -23.82
C ARG A 25 -47.99 16.71 -23.30
N SER A 26 -47.14 17.27 -24.16
CA SER A 26 -45.86 17.88 -23.80
C SER A 26 -46.09 19.08 -22.87
N ARG A 27 -45.68 18.98 -21.61
CA ARG A 27 -45.43 20.14 -20.76
C ARG A 27 -44.00 20.60 -20.98
N ALA A 28 -43.82 21.54 -21.90
CA ALA A 28 -42.58 22.30 -22.00
C ALA A 28 -42.39 23.10 -20.70
N ALA A 29 -41.37 22.75 -19.92
CA ALA A 29 -40.95 23.55 -18.78
C ALA A 29 -40.30 24.85 -19.32
N ALA A 30 -40.99 25.97 -19.15
CA ALA A 30 -40.46 27.29 -19.48
C ALA A 30 -39.30 27.65 -18.52
N LEU A 31 -38.15 28.01 -19.09
CA LEU A 31 -37.06 28.65 -18.35
C LEU A 31 -37.56 29.98 -17.76
N PRO A 32 -37.28 30.30 -16.48
CA PRO A 32 -37.66 31.60 -15.93
C PRO A 32 -36.83 32.70 -16.58
N ARG A 33 -37.49 33.70 -17.14
CA ARG A 33 -36.87 34.94 -17.61
C ARG A 33 -36.27 35.66 -16.38
N PHE A 34 -34.96 35.85 -16.36
CA PHE A 34 -34.30 36.75 -15.40
C PHE A 34 -34.78 38.18 -15.69
N THR A 35 -35.72 38.65 -14.89
CA THR A 35 -36.03 40.08 -14.78
C THR A 35 -34.97 40.71 -13.89
N SER A 36 -34.24 41.70 -14.42
CA SER A 36 -33.36 42.54 -13.61
C SER A 36 -34.22 43.36 -12.65
N ILE A 37 -34.39 42.86 -11.42
CA ILE A 37 -34.94 43.64 -10.32
C ILE A 37 -33.79 44.50 -9.80
N ARG A 38 -33.86 45.82 -10.03
CA ARG A 38 -33.00 46.78 -9.32
C ARG A 38 -33.28 46.65 -7.82
N ALA A 39 -32.38 46.02 -7.09
CA ALA A 39 -32.44 45.96 -5.64
C ALA A 39 -32.04 47.33 -5.06
N SER A 40 -32.99 48.07 -4.50
CA SER A 40 -32.65 49.16 -3.57
C SER A 40 -32.12 48.50 -2.28
N SER A 41 -30.81 48.56 -2.07
CA SER A 41 -30.16 48.07 -0.86
C SER A 41 -30.59 48.94 0.34
N SER A 42 -31.65 48.52 1.03
CA SER A 42 -32.07 49.11 2.30
C SER A 42 -31.35 48.39 3.44
N SER A 43 -30.68 49.15 4.32
CA SER A 43 -29.88 48.64 5.44
C SER A 43 -30.68 47.79 6.45
N THR A 44 -32.01 47.78 6.37
CA THR A 44 -32.90 46.98 7.24
C THR A 44 -33.48 45.74 6.56
N SER A 45 -33.20 45.52 5.26
CA SER A 45 -33.75 44.41 4.49
C SER A 45 -33.38 43.03 5.05
N ALA A 46 -32.14 42.86 5.52
CA ALA A 46 -31.67 41.63 6.14
C ALA A 46 -32.36 41.34 7.49
N LEU A 47 -32.69 42.38 8.28
CA LEU A 47 -33.38 42.24 9.57
C LEU A 47 -34.86 41.91 9.36
N ALA A 48 -35.51 42.56 8.39
CA ALA A 48 -36.88 42.24 8.00
C ALA A 48 -36.98 40.80 7.46
N TYR A 49 -36.04 40.38 6.62
CA TYR A 49 -35.95 39.01 6.12
C TYR A 49 -35.81 38.00 7.27
N LYS A 50 -34.90 38.27 8.23
CA LYS A 50 -34.68 37.42 9.41
C LYS A 50 -35.85 37.42 10.40
N ALA A 51 -36.61 38.51 10.49
CA ALA A 51 -37.82 38.60 11.31
C ALA A 51 -38.96 37.77 10.70
N LEU A 52 -39.12 37.83 9.37
CA LEU A 52 -40.13 37.07 8.63
C LEU A 52 -39.80 35.57 8.53
N HIS A 53 -38.51 35.22 8.45
CA HIS A 53 -38.04 33.83 8.31
C HIS A 53 -37.49 33.23 9.61
N ARG A 54 -37.77 33.83 10.78
CA ARG A 54 -37.25 33.39 12.09
C ARG A 54 -37.66 31.95 12.47
N ARG A 55 -38.66 31.37 11.78
CA ARG A 55 -39.21 30.03 12.06
C ARG A 55 -39.28 29.11 10.85
N SER A 56 -38.75 29.50 9.69
CA SER A 56 -38.63 28.59 8.56
C SER A 56 -37.25 27.95 8.63
N PRO A 57 -37.11 26.68 9.06
CA PRO A 57 -35.86 25.98 8.82
C PRO A 57 -35.61 26.04 7.31
N LEU A 58 -34.45 26.56 6.90
CA LEU A 58 -33.98 26.36 5.54
C LEU A 58 -34.06 24.84 5.27
N PRO A 59 -34.62 24.39 4.14
CA PRO A 59 -34.63 22.98 3.84
C PRO A 59 -33.18 22.52 3.82
N LEU A 60 -32.80 21.76 4.84
CA LEU A 60 -31.52 21.07 4.84
C LEU A 60 -31.52 20.21 3.58
N PRO A 61 -30.40 20.13 2.83
CA PRO A 61 -30.28 19.11 1.80
C PRO A 61 -30.40 17.76 2.50
N VAL A 62 -31.61 17.21 2.50
CA VAL A 62 -31.87 15.85 2.89
C VAL A 62 -31.29 15.08 1.73
N SER A 63 -30.05 14.62 1.89
CA SER A 63 -29.50 13.62 0.99
C SER A 63 -30.49 12.47 1.06
N ASP A 64 -31.33 12.31 0.04
CA ASP A 64 -32.21 11.16 -0.08
C ASP A 64 -31.35 9.92 0.23
N ALA A 65 -31.88 9.07 1.13
CA ALA A 65 -31.15 8.01 1.82
C ALA A 65 -30.01 7.42 0.98
N SER A 66 -28.80 7.33 1.57
CA SER A 66 -27.64 6.70 0.93
C SER A 66 -28.10 5.48 0.11
N PRO A 67 -27.74 5.38 -1.17
CA PRO A 67 -28.35 4.42 -2.09
C PRO A 67 -28.28 3.01 -1.49
N GLN A 68 -29.44 2.39 -1.30
CA GLN A 68 -29.50 1.03 -0.78
C GLN A 68 -29.04 0.07 -1.87
N TRP A 69 -28.10 -0.81 -1.52
CA TRP A 69 -27.58 -1.82 -2.43
C TRP A 69 -28.63 -2.93 -2.61
N ASP A 70 -28.93 -3.28 -3.86
CA ASP A 70 -29.70 -4.48 -4.17
C ASP A 70 -28.77 -5.71 -4.16
N ALA A 71 -29.30 -6.89 -3.80
CA ALA A 71 -28.54 -8.13 -3.70
C ALA A 71 -27.71 -8.45 -4.96
N PRO A 72 -28.25 -8.43 -6.20
CA PRO A 72 -27.47 -8.65 -7.42
C PRO A 72 -26.35 -7.61 -7.62
N THR A 73 -26.60 -6.34 -7.31
CA THR A 73 -25.60 -5.27 -7.44
C THR A 73 -24.46 -5.48 -6.44
N ALA A 74 -24.77 -5.82 -5.20
CA ALA A 74 -23.78 -6.13 -4.17
C ALA A 74 -22.90 -7.32 -4.56
N VAL A 75 -23.51 -8.42 -5.03
CA VAL A 75 -22.77 -9.60 -5.50
C VAL A 75 -21.83 -9.25 -6.65
N SER A 76 -22.29 -8.45 -7.62
CA SER A 76 -21.48 -8.03 -8.76
C SER A 76 -20.25 -7.20 -8.35
N SER A 77 -20.42 -6.32 -7.35
CA SER A 77 -19.31 -5.53 -6.82
C SER A 77 -18.31 -6.40 -6.06
N ILE A 78 -18.77 -7.35 -5.24
CA ILE A 78 -17.88 -8.27 -4.51
C ILE A 78 -17.04 -9.10 -5.48
N LEU A 79 -17.67 -9.67 -6.52
CA LEU A 79 -16.96 -10.46 -7.52
C LEU A 79 -15.95 -9.63 -8.32
N TYR A 80 -16.23 -8.35 -8.55
CA TYR A 80 -15.32 -7.44 -9.25
C TYR A 80 -14.11 -7.02 -8.41
N GLU A 81 -14.31 -6.74 -7.11
CA GLU A 81 -13.25 -6.28 -6.20
C GLU A 81 -12.39 -7.44 -5.64
N THR A 82 -12.84 -8.70 -5.77
CA THR A 82 -12.08 -9.85 -5.26
C THR A 82 -10.81 -10.05 -6.09
N PRO A 83 -9.61 -9.88 -5.51
CA PRO A 83 -8.37 -10.04 -6.27
C PRO A 83 -8.16 -11.50 -6.65
N MET A 84 -7.80 -11.74 -7.92
CA MET A 84 -7.39 -13.07 -8.38
C MET A 84 -6.04 -13.45 -7.76
N ALA A 85 -5.91 -14.69 -7.26
CA ALA A 85 -4.65 -15.18 -6.73
C ALA A 85 -3.56 -15.17 -7.82
N PRO A 86 -2.37 -14.60 -7.56
CA PRO A 86 -1.29 -14.58 -8.54
C PRO A 86 -0.79 -16.01 -8.82
N SER A 87 -0.53 -16.28 -10.09
CA SER A 87 0.03 -17.54 -10.58
C SER A 87 1.50 -17.68 -10.12
N ASN A 88 1.71 -18.38 -9.00
CA ASN A 88 3.01 -18.82 -8.44
C ASN A 88 4.06 -17.71 -8.21
N PRO A 89 3.98 -16.94 -7.11
CA PRO A 89 5.10 -16.11 -6.68
C PRO A 89 6.28 -16.98 -6.18
N PRO A 90 7.53 -16.56 -6.40
CA PRO A 90 8.70 -17.25 -5.85
C PRO A 90 8.62 -17.28 -4.30
N LYS A 91 8.86 -18.45 -3.70
CA LYS A 91 8.85 -18.63 -2.25
C LYS A 91 10.03 -17.83 -1.65
N ARG A 92 9.73 -17.04 -0.61
CA ARG A 92 10.75 -16.32 0.16
C ARG A 92 11.24 -17.22 1.28
N HIS A 93 12.55 -17.41 1.35
CA HIS A 93 13.21 -18.20 2.38
C HIS A 93 13.94 -17.30 3.37
N ILE A 94 13.87 -17.64 4.64
CA ILE A 94 14.47 -16.84 5.73
C ILE A 94 15.46 -17.73 6.47
N LEU A 95 16.74 -17.45 6.29
CA LEU A 95 17.83 -18.15 6.96
C LEU A 95 18.35 -17.33 8.13
N ASN A 96 18.66 -17.99 9.23
CA ASN A 96 19.33 -17.40 10.38
C ASN A 96 20.69 -18.07 10.57
N CYS A 97 21.76 -17.29 10.46
CA CYS A 97 23.12 -17.78 10.65
C CYS A 97 23.65 -17.26 11.98
N LEU A 98 24.17 -18.15 12.82
CA LEU A 98 24.90 -17.80 14.02
C LEU A 98 26.38 -17.77 13.66
N VAL A 99 27.00 -16.59 13.75
CA VAL A 99 28.36 -16.36 13.28
C VAL A 99 29.21 -15.78 14.40
N GLN A 100 30.48 -16.17 14.42
CA GLN A 100 31.46 -15.56 15.29
C GLN A 100 31.75 -14.12 14.82
N ASN A 101 31.77 -13.17 15.75
CA ASN A 101 31.97 -11.75 15.45
C ASN A 101 33.46 -11.43 15.25
N GLU A 102 34.03 -11.91 14.16
CA GLU A 102 35.41 -11.62 13.75
C GLU A 102 35.48 -10.65 12.56
N PRO A 103 36.54 -9.84 12.46
CA PRO A 103 36.70 -8.92 11.33
C PRO A 103 36.72 -9.69 10.00
N GLY A 104 35.86 -9.26 9.06
CA GLY A 104 35.75 -9.86 7.73
C GLY A 104 34.70 -10.97 7.59
N VAL A 105 34.01 -11.37 8.67
CA VAL A 105 32.95 -12.41 8.61
C VAL A 105 31.80 -12.01 7.66
N LEU A 106 31.35 -10.76 7.74
CA LEU A 106 30.28 -10.23 6.89
C LEU A 106 30.65 -10.32 5.40
N SER A 107 31.87 -9.88 5.05
CA SER A 107 32.37 -9.90 3.67
C SER A 107 32.47 -11.33 3.14
N ARG A 108 32.90 -12.29 3.97
CA ARG A 108 32.97 -13.71 3.60
C ARG A 108 31.57 -14.28 3.32
N VAL A 109 30.61 -14.06 4.21
CA VAL A 109 29.22 -14.54 4.06
C VAL A 109 28.56 -13.92 2.82
N SER A 110 28.61 -12.59 2.67
CA SER A 110 28.03 -11.91 1.51
C SER A 110 28.75 -12.31 0.21
N GLY A 111 30.07 -12.50 0.26
CA GLY A 111 30.89 -12.89 -0.88
C GLY A 111 30.56 -14.29 -1.40
N ILE A 112 30.33 -15.27 -0.52
CA ILE A 112 29.92 -16.63 -0.90
C ILE A 112 28.54 -16.64 -1.57
N LEU A 113 27.62 -15.83 -1.05
CA LEU A 113 26.28 -15.74 -1.62
C LEU A 113 26.30 -15.07 -3.00
N ALA A 114 27.07 -13.97 -3.13
CA ALA A 114 27.22 -13.25 -4.39
C ALA A 114 27.98 -14.05 -5.45
N ALA A 115 29.06 -14.75 -5.08
CA ALA A 115 29.88 -15.54 -6.00
C ALA A 115 29.10 -16.69 -6.67
N ARG A 116 28.07 -17.21 -5.99
CA ARG A 116 27.18 -18.23 -6.53
C ARG A 116 25.94 -17.68 -7.23
N GLY A 117 25.77 -16.36 -7.24
CA GLY A 117 24.65 -15.70 -7.91
C GLY A 117 23.30 -15.92 -7.21
N PHE A 118 23.28 -16.11 -5.88
CA PHE A 118 22.01 -16.18 -5.15
C PHE A 118 21.38 -14.79 -5.06
N ASN A 119 20.08 -14.69 -5.32
CA ASN A 119 19.34 -13.43 -5.20
C ASN A 119 19.02 -13.14 -3.73
N ILE A 120 19.77 -12.21 -3.14
CA ILE A 120 19.58 -11.77 -1.76
C ILE A 120 18.60 -10.60 -1.73
N ASP A 121 17.45 -10.78 -1.09
CA ASP A 121 16.49 -9.71 -0.85
C ASP A 121 16.99 -8.75 0.25
N SER A 122 17.46 -9.33 1.35
CA SER A 122 17.98 -8.58 2.49
C SER A 122 18.94 -9.41 3.30
N LEU A 123 20.00 -8.78 3.79
CA LEU A 123 20.93 -9.36 4.75
C LEU A 123 21.12 -8.36 5.89
N VAL A 124 20.83 -8.80 7.11
CA VAL A 124 20.97 -7.99 8.32
C VAL A 124 21.86 -8.71 9.32
N VAL A 125 22.78 -7.97 9.94
CA VAL A 125 23.58 -8.45 11.06
C VAL A 125 23.06 -7.82 12.33
N CYS A 126 22.75 -8.66 13.32
CA CYS A 126 22.35 -8.25 14.65
C CYS A 126 23.39 -8.75 15.65
N ASN A 127 23.89 -7.87 16.50
CA ASN A 127 24.68 -8.27 17.66
C ASN A 127 23.77 -9.03 18.65
N THR A 128 24.32 -10.04 19.31
CA THR A 128 23.63 -10.72 20.41
C THR A 128 24.17 -10.23 21.75
N GLU A 129 23.49 -10.59 22.84
CA GLU A 129 23.94 -10.27 24.22
C GLU A 129 25.25 -11.00 24.58
N VAL A 130 25.64 -12.01 23.80
CA VAL A 130 26.85 -12.81 24.01
C VAL A 130 27.99 -12.18 23.23
N GLU A 131 29.11 -11.92 23.91
CA GLU A 131 30.35 -11.44 23.27
C GLU A 131 30.81 -12.40 22.18
N ASP A 132 31.40 -11.85 21.12
CA ASP A 132 31.87 -12.59 19.95
C ASP A 132 30.81 -13.43 19.20
N LEU A 133 29.52 -13.24 19.47
CA LEU A 133 28.42 -13.90 18.76
C LEU A 133 27.51 -12.88 18.08
N SER A 134 27.35 -13.05 16.77
CA SER A 134 26.46 -12.27 15.92
C SER A 134 25.42 -13.17 15.27
N ARG A 135 24.23 -12.62 15.06
CA ARG A 135 23.12 -13.29 14.36
C ARG A 135 22.88 -12.59 13.03
N MET A 136 22.99 -13.32 11.94
CA MET A 136 22.71 -12.80 10.60
C MET A 136 21.37 -13.35 10.11
N THR A 137 20.45 -12.47 9.72
CA THR A 137 19.19 -12.86 9.07
C THR A 137 19.33 -12.59 7.58
N ILE A 138 19.15 -13.62 6.77
CA ILE A 138 19.32 -13.58 5.32
C ILE A 138 18.00 -13.99 4.67
N VAL A 139 17.50 -13.16 3.76
CA VAL A 139 16.29 -13.46 2.99
C VAL A 139 16.68 -13.72 1.54
N LEU A 140 16.28 -14.88 1.04
CA LEU A 140 16.57 -15.35 -0.31
C LEU A 140 15.27 -15.63 -1.06
N GLN A 141 15.29 -15.44 -2.37
CA GLN A 141 14.23 -15.87 -3.28
C GLN A 141 14.74 -17.03 -4.13
N GLY A 142 13.99 -18.14 -4.19
CA GLY A 142 14.41 -19.29 -4.96
C GLY A 142 13.53 -20.52 -4.75
N GLN A 143 13.93 -21.62 -5.37
CA GLN A 143 13.37 -22.94 -5.10
C GLN A 143 14.11 -23.58 -3.93
N ASP A 144 13.43 -24.45 -3.18
CA ASP A 144 13.95 -25.12 -1.98
C ASP A 144 15.33 -25.78 -2.21
N GLY A 145 15.57 -26.41 -3.36
CA GLY A 145 16.85 -27.06 -3.67
C GLY A 145 18.04 -26.09 -3.77
N VAL A 146 17.80 -24.89 -4.33
CA VAL A 146 18.83 -23.83 -4.46
C VAL A 146 19.14 -23.21 -3.10
N VAL A 147 18.10 -23.03 -2.26
CA VAL A 147 18.25 -22.47 -0.92
C VAL A 147 18.92 -23.45 0.04
N GLU A 148 18.61 -24.74 -0.05
CA GLU A 148 19.29 -25.77 0.74
C GLU A 148 20.78 -25.86 0.37
N GLN A 149 21.11 -25.67 -0.91
CA GLN A 149 22.51 -25.52 -1.32
C GLN A 149 23.15 -24.29 -0.68
N ALA A 150 22.48 -23.13 -0.68
CA ALA A 150 22.99 -21.93 -0.01
C ALA A 150 23.20 -22.16 1.50
N ARG A 151 22.26 -22.82 2.17
CA ARG A 151 22.33 -23.18 3.59
C ARG A 151 23.58 -24.04 3.88
N ARG A 152 23.78 -25.13 3.15
CA ARG A 152 24.95 -26.02 3.30
C ARG A 152 26.27 -25.29 3.11
N GLN A 153 26.30 -24.34 2.18
CA GLN A 153 27.51 -23.59 1.86
C GLN A 153 27.85 -22.52 2.91
N LEU A 154 26.85 -21.98 3.59
CA LEU A 154 27.04 -21.10 4.73
C LEU A 154 27.47 -21.89 5.97
N ASP A 155 26.96 -23.12 6.13
CA ASP A 155 27.28 -24.02 7.26
C ASP A 155 28.72 -24.57 7.20
N ASP A 156 29.31 -24.69 5.99
CA ASP A 156 30.70 -25.13 5.77
C ASP A 156 31.75 -24.05 6.13
N LEU A 157 31.30 -22.81 6.42
CA LEU A 157 32.21 -21.73 6.77
C LEU A 157 32.71 -21.86 8.20
N VAL A 158 34.03 -21.89 8.39
CA VAL A 158 34.70 -21.94 9.70
C VAL A 158 34.15 -20.96 10.76
N PRO A 159 33.87 -19.67 10.46
CA PRO A 159 33.35 -18.73 11.48
C PRO A 159 31.84 -18.89 11.76
N VAL A 160 31.14 -19.79 11.08
CA VAL A 160 29.70 -20.01 11.23
C VAL A 160 29.48 -21.19 12.17
N TRP A 161 28.70 -20.99 13.22
CA TRP A 161 28.37 -22.02 14.20
C TRP A 161 27.22 -22.91 13.72
N ALA A 162 26.19 -22.30 13.13
CA ALA A 162 25.04 -23.00 12.60
C ALA A 162 24.23 -22.10 11.66
N VAL A 163 23.57 -22.73 10.68
CA VAL A 163 22.58 -22.08 9.81
C VAL A 163 21.22 -22.75 9.96
N LEU A 164 20.24 -21.99 10.48
CA LEU A 164 18.87 -22.41 10.67
C LEU A 164 17.98 -21.90 9.53
N ASP A 165 17.04 -22.71 9.08
CA ASP A 165 15.98 -22.30 8.15
C ASP A 165 14.68 -22.04 8.91
N TYR A 166 14.14 -20.83 8.82
CA TYR A 166 12.88 -20.42 9.43
C TYR A 166 11.72 -20.33 8.44
N THR A 167 11.89 -20.75 7.19
CA THR A 167 10.88 -20.59 6.13
C THR A 167 9.49 -21.07 6.52
N ASP A 168 9.36 -22.25 7.14
CA ASP A 168 8.07 -22.83 7.54
C ASP A 168 7.78 -22.68 9.04
N SER A 169 8.64 -21.97 9.78
CA SER A 169 8.51 -21.78 11.23
C SER A 169 7.66 -20.57 11.59
N ALA A 170 6.93 -20.63 12.71
CA ALA A 170 6.20 -19.47 13.22
C ALA A 170 7.20 -18.39 13.70
N LEU A 171 7.19 -17.22 13.07
CA LEU A 171 8.23 -16.20 13.28
C LEU A 171 7.65 -14.80 13.54
N VAL A 172 8.40 -14.01 14.32
CA VAL A 172 8.21 -12.56 14.46
C VAL A 172 9.13 -11.87 13.47
N GLN A 173 8.55 -11.27 12.43
CA GLN A 173 9.26 -10.42 11.47
C GLN A 173 9.18 -8.96 11.89
N ARG A 174 10.31 -8.27 11.87
CA ARG A 174 10.39 -6.82 12.06
C ARG A 174 11.38 -6.21 11.10
N GLU A 175 10.99 -5.09 10.54
CA GLU A 175 11.84 -4.13 9.86
C GLU A 175 11.57 -2.76 10.48
N LEU A 176 12.54 -1.86 10.41
CA LEU A 176 12.43 -0.48 10.84
C LEU A 176 12.52 0.43 9.62
N LEU A 177 11.55 1.34 9.49
CA LEU A 177 11.51 2.38 8.49
C LEU A 177 11.64 3.74 9.17
N LEU A 178 12.57 4.54 8.66
CA LEU A 178 12.60 5.99 8.85
C LEU A 178 12.30 6.65 7.51
N ALA A 179 11.34 7.57 7.47
CA ALA A 179 11.02 8.30 6.26
C ALA A 179 10.84 9.77 6.55
N LYS A 180 11.49 10.62 5.75
CA LYS A 180 11.26 12.06 5.72
C LYS A 180 10.20 12.36 4.66
N VAL A 181 9.09 12.95 5.08
CA VAL A 181 7.92 13.22 4.26
C VAL A 181 7.71 14.72 4.14
N SER A 182 7.36 15.19 2.95
CA SER A 182 6.98 16.58 2.72
C SER A 182 5.62 16.89 3.33
N ILE A 183 5.49 18.06 3.95
CA ILE A 183 4.18 18.60 4.39
C ILE A 183 3.65 19.70 3.47
N LEU A 184 4.39 20.01 2.39
CA LEU A 184 4.05 21.09 1.45
C LEU A 184 3.00 20.68 0.41
N GLY A 185 2.71 19.38 0.28
CA GLY A 185 1.76 18.83 -0.68
C GLY A 185 2.42 18.15 -1.89
N PRO A 186 1.63 17.42 -2.70
CA PRO A 186 2.10 16.70 -3.88
C PRO A 186 2.60 17.65 -4.99
N GLU A 187 1.97 18.81 -5.16
CA GLU A 187 2.30 19.76 -6.22
C GLU A 187 3.74 20.28 -6.07
N PHE A 188 4.12 20.62 -4.84
CA PHE A 188 5.49 21.04 -4.53
C PHE A 188 6.48 19.89 -4.71
N PHE A 189 6.08 18.65 -4.38
CA PHE A 189 6.93 17.48 -4.54
C PHE A 189 7.21 17.17 -6.02
N GLU A 190 6.23 17.36 -6.91
CA GLU A 190 6.41 17.24 -8.36
C GLU A 190 7.38 18.29 -8.92
N GLU A 191 7.25 19.57 -8.52
CA GLU A 191 8.21 20.63 -8.89
C GLU A 191 9.62 20.27 -8.41
N LEU A 192 9.75 19.81 -7.17
CA LEU A 192 11.03 19.41 -6.59
C LEU A 192 11.65 18.20 -7.32
N LEU A 193 10.83 17.22 -7.72
CA LEU A 193 11.30 16.04 -8.45
C LEU A 193 11.75 16.40 -9.87
N GLN A 194 11.00 17.28 -10.55
CA GLN A 194 11.36 17.79 -11.87
C GLN A 194 12.68 18.58 -11.82
N HIS A 195 12.84 19.47 -10.84
CA HIS A 195 14.06 20.25 -10.67
C HIS A 195 15.31 19.36 -10.49
N HIS A 196 15.22 18.30 -9.70
CA HIS A 196 16.33 17.35 -9.56
C HIS A 196 16.61 16.56 -10.85
N ARG A 197 15.56 16.18 -11.61
CA ARG A 197 15.73 15.52 -12.91
C ARG A 197 16.49 16.40 -13.89
N GLU A 198 16.11 17.67 -14.01
CA GLU A 198 16.74 18.65 -14.90
C GLU A 198 18.24 18.85 -14.59
N ILE A 199 18.64 18.79 -13.32
CA ILE A 199 20.05 18.86 -12.91
C ILE A 199 20.83 17.62 -13.35
N THR A 200 20.21 16.43 -13.30
CA THR A 200 20.88 15.15 -13.57
C THR A 200 20.92 14.77 -15.06
N THR A 201 19.93 15.21 -15.84
CA THR A 201 19.88 14.91 -17.28
C THR A 201 20.76 15.90 -18.05
N SER A 202 21.75 15.38 -18.79
CA SER A 202 22.52 16.18 -19.73
C SER A 202 21.60 16.77 -20.83
N PRO A 203 21.88 17.99 -21.31
CA PRO A 203 21.00 18.74 -22.22
C PRO A 203 20.77 18.12 -23.61
N ASP A 204 21.44 17.02 -23.94
CA ASP A 204 21.37 16.35 -25.26
C ASP A 204 20.37 15.18 -25.33
N SER A 205 19.55 14.97 -24.29
CA SER A 205 18.56 13.88 -24.27
C SER A 205 17.24 14.31 -24.94
N PRO A 206 16.71 13.59 -25.95
CA PRO A 206 15.51 13.99 -26.70
C PRO A 206 14.19 13.89 -25.91
N ASP A 207 14.24 13.48 -24.64
CA ASP A 207 13.07 13.34 -23.76
C ASP A 207 12.65 14.64 -23.06
N HIS A 208 13.09 15.80 -23.54
CA HIS A 208 12.55 17.12 -23.17
C HIS A 208 11.13 17.35 -23.71
N LYS A 209 10.23 16.38 -23.54
CA LYS A 209 8.80 16.66 -23.52
C LYS A 209 8.55 17.40 -22.21
N HIS A 210 8.50 18.73 -22.29
CA HIS A 210 7.85 19.57 -21.30
C HIS A 210 6.45 18.98 -21.07
N THR A 211 6.34 18.14 -20.06
CA THR A 211 5.04 17.68 -19.57
C THR A 211 4.47 18.92 -18.94
N THR A 212 3.65 19.62 -19.70
CA THR A 212 2.93 20.80 -19.24
C THR A 212 2.06 20.31 -18.10
N LEU A 213 2.55 20.48 -16.87
CA LEU A 213 1.83 20.15 -15.64
C LEU A 213 0.42 20.71 -15.79
N ASP A 214 -0.58 19.84 -15.70
CA ASP A 214 -1.99 20.19 -15.82
C ASP A 214 -2.25 21.44 -14.98
N GLN A 215 -2.85 22.47 -15.56
CA GLN A 215 -3.05 23.77 -14.90
C GLN A 215 -3.83 23.65 -13.57
N THR A 216 -4.59 22.56 -13.39
CA THR A 216 -5.26 22.18 -12.14
C THR A 216 -4.29 21.79 -11.00
N ALA A 217 -3.15 21.17 -11.31
CA ALA A 217 -2.11 20.83 -10.33
C ALA A 217 -1.39 22.08 -9.79
N GLN A 218 -1.55 23.25 -10.40
CA GLN A 218 -0.91 24.48 -9.93
C GLN A 218 -1.76 25.25 -8.91
N GLN A 219 -3.04 24.91 -8.72
CA GLN A 219 -3.96 25.67 -7.88
C GLN A 219 -3.58 25.62 -6.38
N TYR A 220 -3.10 24.49 -5.90
CA TYR A 220 -2.72 24.29 -4.49
C TYR A 220 -1.21 24.43 -4.24
N HIS A 221 -0.47 24.90 -5.23
CA HIS A 221 0.96 25.09 -5.08
C HIS A 221 1.28 26.19 -4.05
N PRO A 222 2.22 26.00 -3.12
CA PRO A 222 2.53 26.98 -2.06
C PRO A 222 2.94 28.37 -2.57
N ARG A 223 3.41 28.51 -3.82
CA ARG A 223 3.73 29.82 -4.44
C ARG A 223 2.49 30.63 -4.82
N HIS A 224 1.35 29.97 -5.07
CA HIS A 224 0.10 30.62 -5.50
C HIS A 224 -0.89 30.82 -4.34
N LEU A 225 -0.65 30.19 -3.20
CA LEU A 225 -1.52 30.26 -2.03
C LEU A 225 -1.12 31.41 -1.08
N PRO A 226 -2.09 32.07 -0.42
CA PRO A 226 -1.82 32.96 0.70
C PRO A 226 -1.07 32.23 1.82
N GLN A 227 -0.09 32.89 2.46
CA GLN A 227 0.75 32.27 3.50
C GLN A 227 -0.06 31.63 4.64
N SER A 228 -1.16 32.25 5.06
CA SER A 228 -2.04 31.72 6.10
C SER A 228 -2.80 30.46 5.66
N GLN A 229 -3.17 30.38 4.39
CA GLN A 229 -3.76 29.17 3.81
C GLN A 229 -2.71 28.07 3.67
N ALA A 230 -1.55 28.38 3.10
CA ALA A 230 -0.44 27.43 2.99
C ALA A 230 -0.06 26.84 4.35
N LEU A 231 0.00 27.67 5.41
CA LEU A 231 0.26 27.20 6.77
C LEU A 231 -0.79 26.20 7.27
N ARG A 232 -2.08 26.43 7.00
CA ARG A 232 -3.15 25.49 7.40
C ARG A 232 -3.04 24.17 6.65
N HIS A 233 -2.81 24.22 5.34
CA HIS A 233 -2.60 23.01 4.52
C HIS A 233 -1.39 22.20 5.02
N LYS A 234 -0.29 22.86 5.39
CA LYS A 234 0.87 22.19 6.02
C LYS A 234 0.49 21.40 7.27
N HIS A 235 -0.28 22.02 8.17
CA HIS A 235 -0.69 21.36 9.42
C HIS A 235 -1.72 20.26 9.17
N GLU A 236 -2.59 20.41 8.16
CA GLU A 236 -3.53 19.37 7.74
C GLU A 236 -2.80 18.13 7.19
N HIS A 237 -1.79 18.33 6.34
CA HIS A 237 -0.95 17.24 5.86
C HIS A 237 -0.18 16.58 7.01
N LEU A 238 0.43 17.37 7.91
CA LEU A 238 1.11 16.86 9.08
C LEU A 238 0.18 16.00 9.96
N ASP A 239 -1.03 16.47 10.23
CA ASP A 239 -2.05 15.77 11.02
C ASP A 239 -2.54 14.49 10.33
N ALA A 240 -2.71 14.49 9.01
CA ALA A 240 -3.01 13.30 8.23
C ALA A 240 -1.88 12.25 8.31
N ILE A 241 -0.63 12.67 8.13
CA ILE A 241 0.56 11.81 8.25
C ILE A 241 0.67 11.26 9.68
N THR A 242 0.39 12.10 10.69
CA THR A 242 0.39 11.71 12.11
C THR A 242 -0.62 10.59 12.36
N ARG A 243 -1.86 10.76 11.92
CA ARG A 243 -2.91 9.74 12.06
C ARG A 243 -2.54 8.43 11.36
N LEU A 244 -2.05 8.49 10.12
CA LEU A 244 -1.63 7.30 9.39
C LEU A 244 -0.49 6.59 10.12
N THR A 245 0.52 7.34 10.56
CA THR A 245 1.66 6.80 11.29
C THR A 245 1.24 6.11 12.59
N HIS A 246 0.34 6.71 13.37
CA HIS A 246 -0.19 6.09 14.58
C HIS A 246 -1.02 4.82 14.30
N GLN A 247 -1.83 4.79 13.24
CA GLN A 247 -2.60 3.60 12.86
C GLN A 247 -1.68 2.42 12.46
N PHE A 248 -0.50 2.72 11.93
CA PHE A 248 0.51 1.72 11.62
C PHE A 248 1.39 1.32 12.83
N GLY A 249 1.19 1.96 13.99
CA GLY A 249 1.97 1.71 15.21
C GLY A 249 3.31 2.44 15.24
N GLY A 250 3.48 3.45 14.39
CA GLY A 250 4.67 4.29 14.32
C GLY A 250 4.62 5.53 15.20
N LYS A 251 5.65 6.36 15.08
CA LYS A 251 5.82 7.63 15.79
C LYS A 251 6.37 8.70 14.87
N ILE A 252 6.12 9.97 15.20
CA ILE A 252 6.82 11.11 14.58
C ILE A 252 8.01 11.44 15.45
N LEU A 253 9.19 11.47 14.84
CA LEU A 253 10.44 11.78 15.53
C LEU A 253 10.82 13.25 15.44
N ASP A 254 10.58 13.88 14.28
CA ASP A 254 10.96 15.26 14.03
C ASP A 254 9.90 15.98 13.19
N ILE A 255 9.70 17.27 13.47
CA ILE A 255 8.78 18.15 12.76
C ILE A 255 9.54 19.43 12.40
N SER A 256 9.76 19.62 11.11
CA SER A 256 10.38 20.81 10.54
C SER A 256 9.33 21.73 9.92
N THR A 257 9.77 22.85 9.34
CA THR A 257 8.89 23.85 8.71
C THR A 257 8.25 23.37 7.41
N ASN A 258 8.89 22.41 6.73
CA ASN A 258 8.53 21.94 5.39
C ASN A 258 8.47 20.41 5.28
N ASN A 259 8.94 19.66 6.29
CA ASN A 259 8.91 18.20 6.30
C ASN A 259 8.77 17.66 7.73
N CYS A 260 8.47 16.38 7.85
CA CYS A 260 8.48 15.64 9.11
C CYS A 260 9.17 14.29 8.93
N ILE A 261 9.73 13.73 10.01
CA ILE A 261 10.35 12.40 10.02
C ILE A 261 9.46 11.44 10.80
N VAL A 262 9.10 10.34 10.15
CA VAL A 262 8.29 9.26 10.74
C VAL A 262 9.13 8.00 10.96
N GLU A 263 8.83 7.29 12.03
CA GLU A 263 9.39 5.99 12.38
C GLU A 263 8.27 4.94 12.41
N VAL A 264 8.47 3.82 11.72
CA VAL A 264 7.55 2.67 11.76
C VAL A 264 8.35 1.38 11.92
N SER A 265 7.96 0.53 12.88
CA SER A 265 8.48 -0.82 13.02
C SER A 265 7.37 -1.85 12.84
N ALA A 266 7.45 -2.67 11.79
CA ALA A 266 6.43 -3.66 11.47
C ALA A 266 6.99 -4.79 10.59
N LYS A 267 6.11 -5.71 10.17
CA LYS A 267 6.44 -6.73 9.16
C LYS A 267 6.68 -6.06 7.78
N PRO A 268 7.49 -6.64 6.87
CA PRO A 268 7.86 -6.01 5.60
C PRO A 268 6.66 -5.55 4.77
N PHE A 269 5.66 -6.41 4.59
CA PHE A 269 4.45 -6.11 3.81
C PHE A 269 3.64 -4.93 4.38
N ARG A 270 3.67 -4.75 5.70
CA ARG A 270 2.96 -3.67 6.39
C ARG A 270 3.68 -2.34 6.17
N ILE A 271 5.01 -2.36 6.14
CA ILE A 271 5.84 -1.19 5.78
C ILE A 271 5.65 -0.83 4.30
N ASP A 272 5.57 -1.80 3.40
CA ASP A 272 5.29 -1.54 1.98
C ASP A 272 3.93 -0.86 1.79
N SER A 273 2.92 -1.32 2.54
CA SER A 273 1.59 -0.72 2.53
C SER A 273 1.61 0.70 3.09
N PHE A 274 2.37 0.95 4.16
CA PHE A 274 2.56 2.27 4.74
C PHE A 274 3.22 3.26 3.75
N LEU A 275 4.30 2.83 3.09
CA LEU A 275 4.99 3.63 2.08
C LEU A 275 4.07 3.99 0.91
N LYS A 276 3.20 3.06 0.47
CA LYS A 276 2.20 3.34 -0.58
C LYS A 276 1.17 4.37 -0.15
N LEU A 277 0.71 4.34 1.11
CA LEU A 277 -0.26 5.30 1.63
C LEU A 277 0.33 6.69 1.85
N ILE A 278 1.61 6.77 2.22
CA ILE A 278 2.31 8.05 2.41
C ILE A 278 2.88 8.60 1.10
N GLY A 279 3.10 7.76 0.08
CA GLY A 279 3.61 8.15 -1.23
C GLY A 279 3.03 9.44 -1.81
N PRO A 280 1.70 9.65 -1.78
CA PRO A 280 1.07 10.88 -2.30
C PRO A 280 1.49 12.17 -1.60
N PHE A 281 1.93 12.16 -0.34
CA PHE A 281 2.42 13.36 0.34
C PHE A 281 3.82 13.78 -0.16
N GLY A 282 4.55 12.87 -0.79
CA GLY A 282 5.93 13.07 -1.25
C GLY A 282 6.95 12.62 -0.21
N ILE A 283 7.55 11.45 -0.44
CA ILE A 283 8.65 10.93 0.37
C ILE A 283 9.94 11.57 -0.15
N LEU A 284 10.56 12.42 0.67
CA LEU A 284 11.80 13.11 0.32
C LEU A 284 13.00 12.18 0.47
N GLU A 285 13.00 11.36 1.51
CA GLU A 285 14.07 10.42 1.84
C GLU A 285 13.49 9.26 2.64
N SER A 286 14.03 8.06 2.47
CA SER A 286 13.68 6.93 3.32
C SER A 286 14.89 6.04 3.58
N THR A 287 14.95 5.50 4.79
CA THR A 287 15.93 4.52 5.23
C THR A 287 15.16 3.35 5.83
N ARG A 288 15.33 2.17 5.23
CA ARG A 288 14.69 0.94 5.68
C ARG A 288 15.75 -0.07 6.04
N THR A 289 15.60 -0.72 7.20
CA THR A 289 16.45 -1.86 7.54
C THR A 289 16.04 -3.09 6.75
N GLY A 290 16.91 -4.11 6.67
CA GLY A 290 16.45 -5.42 6.21
C GLY A 290 15.61 -6.15 7.26
N LEU A 291 15.13 -7.34 6.91
CA LEU A 291 14.29 -8.17 7.77
C LEU A 291 15.09 -8.74 8.95
N MET A 292 14.60 -8.46 10.16
CA MET A 292 14.97 -9.18 11.37
C MET A 292 13.90 -10.21 11.69
N ALA A 293 14.31 -11.42 12.04
CA ALA A 293 13.41 -12.51 12.38
C ALA A 293 13.82 -13.20 13.69
N LEU A 294 12.83 -13.52 14.51
CA LEU A 294 13.00 -14.36 15.69
C LEU A 294 11.89 -15.44 15.69
N PRO A 295 12.22 -16.72 15.93
CA PRO A 295 11.21 -17.76 16.02
C PRO A 295 10.31 -17.53 17.25
N ARG A 296 9.02 -17.81 17.10
CA ARG A 296 8.05 -17.82 18.20
C ARG A 296 7.94 -19.23 18.75
N SER A 297 7.82 -19.34 20.07
CA SER A 297 7.30 -20.55 20.69
C SER A 297 5.79 -20.63 20.43
N PRO A 298 5.30 -21.64 19.70
CA PRO A 298 3.86 -21.82 19.53
C PRO A 298 3.24 -22.16 20.88
N LEU A 299 2.18 -21.45 21.25
CA LEU A 299 1.32 -21.80 22.38
C LEU A 299 0.17 -22.62 21.80
N GLY A 300 0.35 -23.94 21.72
CA GLY A 300 -0.75 -24.87 21.48
C GLY A 300 -1.38 -25.26 22.83
N GLU A 301 -2.71 -25.41 22.86
CA GLU A 301 -3.35 -26.13 23.96
C GLU A 301 -2.76 -27.56 23.99
N PRO A 302 -2.43 -28.13 25.16
CA PRO A 302 -1.81 -29.45 25.27
C PRO A 302 -2.67 -30.60 24.74
N SER A 303 -3.91 -30.33 24.29
CA SER A 303 -4.84 -31.31 23.74
C SER A 303 -4.66 -31.61 22.24
N GLU A 304 -3.80 -30.88 21.53
CA GLU A 304 -3.45 -31.17 20.13
C GLU A 304 -1.98 -31.63 19.99
N GLU A 305 -1.50 -32.45 20.93
CA GLU A 305 -0.47 -33.42 20.54
C GLU A 305 -1.13 -34.34 19.51
N ILE A 306 -0.95 -33.99 18.23
CA ILE A 306 -1.17 -34.92 17.13
C ILE A 306 -0.22 -36.08 17.44
N GLU A 307 -0.75 -37.13 18.08
CA GLU A 307 -0.17 -38.46 18.00
C GLU A 307 0.12 -38.66 16.51
N LYS A 308 1.39 -38.60 16.12
CA LYS A 308 1.80 -39.22 14.88
C LYS A 308 1.47 -40.68 15.10
N ASP A 309 0.28 -41.08 14.67
CA ASP A 309 -0.23 -42.43 14.78
C ASP A 309 0.89 -43.37 14.35
N ALA A 310 1.32 -44.22 15.28
CA ALA A 310 2.33 -45.24 14.98
C ALA A 310 1.87 -46.17 13.84
N ALA A 311 0.60 -46.11 13.43
CA ALA A 311 0.04 -46.78 12.27
C ALA A 311 0.63 -46.31 10.92
N ASP A 312 1.17 -45.09 10.82
CA ASP A 312 1.80 -44.60 9.57
C ASP A 312 3.27 -45.08 9.41
N VAL A 313 3.84 -45.71 10.45
CA VAL A 313 5.22 -46.24 10.44
C VAL A 313 5.27 -47.74 10.19
N VAL A 314 4.17 -48.48 10.40
CA VAL A 314 4.14 -49.94 10.19
C VAL A 314 3.23 -50.29 9.00
N ASP A 315 3.86 -50.48 7.84
CA ASP A 315 3.19 -50.99 6.64
C ASP A 315 2.49 -52.32 6.97
N ALA A 316 1.15 -52.33 6.87
CA ALA A 316 0.31 -53.49 7.17
C ALA A 316 0.63 -54.72 6.28
N SER A 317 1.44 -54.56 5.23
CA SER A 317 1.99 -55.65 4.43
C SER A 317 3.06 -56.50 5.16
N THR A 318 3.59 -56.01 6.29
CA THR A 318 4.69 -56.66 7.03
C THR A 318 4.23 -57.60 8.16
N LEU A 319 2.93 -57.70 8.42
CA LEU A 319 2.39 -58.58 9.45
C LEU A 319 2.09 -59.98 8.88
N PRO A 320 2.52 -61.08 9.54
CA PRO A 320 2.22 -62.43 9.08
C PRO A 320 0.72 -62.74 9.25
N PRO A 321 0.08 -63.42 8.29
CA PRO A 321 -1.32 -63.80 8.40
C PRO A 321 -1.48 -64.86 9.49
N GLY A 322 -2.29 -64.55 10.49
CA GLY A 322 -2.76 -65.47 11.53
C GLY A 322 -4.12 -66.07 11.20
#